data_AF-A0AAE4Z7Y1-F1
#
_entry.id   AF-A0AAE4Z7Y1-F1
#
_cell.length_a   1.000
_cell.length_b   1.000
_cell.length_c   1.000
_cell.angle_alpha   90.00
_cell.angle_beta   90.00
_cell.angle_gamma   90.00
#
_symmetry.space_group_name_H-M   'P 1'
#
loop_
_entity.id
_entity.type
_entity.pdbx_description
1 polymer ?
#
loop_
_entity_poly.entity_id
_entity_poly.type
_entity_poly.pdbx_seq_one_letter_code
_entity_poly.pdbx_strand_id
1 'polypeptide(L)'
;MLELMLPALVAALILVGIHGYLGIHIIARGVIFVDLALAQVAAMGWAAASLGLSDTLAGWLGLPESIAAYGVGLAATLVAAALFSVSRMEHAYVPQEAIIGIVYVVASAVTILLAAQAPRGSEHVEELLSGSLLWVSWPEIWKTALIYALLGGIHWLLRDRFLTISMNPDEARRRGWSVRLWDFVFYGLFGVVVTSSVAIAGVLLVFSFLVIPAVIAFLFTVQPRKLITIAWSTGTFATVLGLYASYRTDLPTGPTVVCAFALVLLAAFAVRYLVRRLRPPTPAS
;
A
#
# COMPACT_ATOMS: atom_id res chain seq x y z
N MET A 1 -17.64 10.64 -20.92
CA MET A 1 -16.49 11.34 -20.29
C MET A 1 -16.57 11.29 -18.77
N LEU A 2 -17.54 11.98 -18.16
CA LEU A 2 -17.77 11.91 -16.70
C LEU A 2 -18.06 10.49 -16.22
N GLU A 3 -18.75 9.67 -17.02
CA GLU A 3 -19.09 8.28 -16.65
C GLU A 3 -17.89 7.35 -16.49
N LEU A 4 -16.77 7.61 -17.17
CA LEU A 4 -15.53 6.84 -17.04
C LEU A 4 -14.59 7.44 -15.98
N MET A 5 -14.48 8.78 -15.95
CA MET A 5 -13.56 9.45 -15.05
C MET A 5 -14.07 9.53 -13.60
N LEU A 6 -15.39 9.61 -13.39
CA LEU A 6 -15.95 9.75 -12.04
C LEU A 6 -15.74 8.48 -11.20
N PRO A 7 -16.02 7.25 -11.69
CA PRO A 7 -15.70 6.03 -10.94
C PRO A 7 -14.21 5.92 -10.61
N ALA A 8 -13.34 6.18 -11.60
CA ALA A 8 -11.89 6.16 -11.42
C ALA A 8 -11.41 7.18 -10.38
N LEU A 9 -11.96 8.41 -10.40
CA LEU A 9 -11.65 9.44 -9.41
C LEU A 9 -12.11 9.03 -8.02
N VAL A 10 -13.36 8.54 -7.87
CA VAL A 10 -13.90 8.10 -6.57
C VAL A 10 -13.07 6.94 -6.01
N ALA A 11 -12.75 5.94 -6.82
CA ALA A 11 -11.87 4.85 -6.44
C ALA A 11 -10.50 5.38 -5.98
N ALA A 12 -9.87 6.24 -6.78
CA ALA A 12 -8.57 6.80 -6.44
C ALA A 12 -8.58 7.63 -5.14
N LEU A 13 -9.66 8.37 -4.86
CA LEU A 13 -9.80 9.10 -3.60
C LEU A 13 -9.97 8.17 -2.39
N ILE A 14 -10.70 7.06 -2.53
CA ILE A 14 -10.79 6.02 -1.51
C ILE A 14 -9.40 5.42 -1.23
N LEU A 15 -8.64 5.12 -2.29
CA LEU A 15 -7.28 4.62 -2.17
C LEU A 15 -6.36 5.65 -1.48
N VAL A 16 -6.35 6.91 -1.93
CA VAL A 16 -5.57 7.99 -1.30
C VAL A 16 -5.89 8.12 0.19
N GLY A 17 -7.16 8.00 0.57
CA GLY A 17 -7.61 8.09 1.96
C GLY A 17 -6.90 7.06 2.86
N ILE A 18 -7.00 5.77 2.52
CA ILE A 18 -6.41 4.72 3.35
C ILE A 18 -4.88 4.64 3.20
N HIS A 19 -4.34 4.78 1.97
CA HIS A 19 -2.90 4.64 1.70
C HIS A 19 -2.10 5.82 2.22
N GLY A 20 -2.62 7.04 2.15
CA GLY A 20 -1.95 8.21 2.73
C GLY A 20 -1.77 8.06 4.25
N TYR A 21 -2.75 7.46 4.94
CA TYR A 21 -2.66 7.16 6.37
C TYR A 21 -1.68 6.01 6.68
N LEU A 22 -1.79 4.90 5.96
CA LEU A 22 -0.93 3.74 6.15
C LEU A 22 0.53 4.05 5.77
N GLY A 23 0.73 4.84 4.72
CA GLY A 23 2.04 5.32 4.29
C GLY A 23 2.80 6.05 5.39
N ILE A 24 2.11 6.84 6.22
CA ILE A 24 2.73 7.50 7.38
C ILE A 24 3.32 6.46 8.35
N HIS A 25 2.63 5.35 8.56
CA HIS A 25 3.09 4.27 9.44
C HIS A 25 4.26 3.52 8.82
N ILE A 26 4.17 3.24 7.51
CA ILE A 26 5.24 2.57 6.75
C ILE A 26 6.54 3.36 6.78
N ILE A 27 6.49 4.66 6.48
CA ILE A 27 7.66 5.53 6.53
C ILE A 27 8.21 5.62 7.96
N ALA A 28 7.35 5.79 8.97
CA ALA A 28 7.78 5.88 10.37
C ALA A 28 8.48 4.59 10.86
N ARG A 29 8.05 3.42 10.34
CA ARG A 29 8.64 2.11 10.64
C ARG A 29 9.90 1.80 9.83
N GLY A 30 10.18 2.55 8.77
CA GLY A 30 11.32 2.31 7.88
C GLY A 30 11.19 1.05 7.03
N VAL A 31 9.97 0.67 6.64
CA VAL A 31 9.66 -0.57 5.92
C VAL A 31 8.98 -0.29 4.56
N ILE A 32 9.61 0.54 3.73
CA ILE A 32 8.99 1.18 2.56
C ILE A 32 8.47 0.15 1.56
N PHE A 33 9.21 -0.94 1.32
CA PHE A 33 8.87 -1.98 0.35
C PHE A 33 7.90 -3.05 0.86
N VAL A 34 7.37 -2.91 2.09
CA VAL A 34 6.48 -3.94 2.66
C VAL A 34 5.19 -4.10 1.87
N ASP A 35 4.74 -3.04 1.20
CA ASP A 35 3.59 -3.07 0.31
C ASP A 35 3.86 -3.96 -0.92
N LEU A 36 4.98 -3.76 -1.62
CA LEU A 36 5.39 -4.56 -2.76
C LEU A 36 5.55 -6.03 -2.36
N ALA A 37 6.18 -6.28 -1.22
CA ALA A 37 6.40 -7.64 -0.74
C ALA A 37 5.08 -8.36 -0.43
N LEU A 38 4.15 -7.71 0.28
CA LEU A 38 2.85 -8.32 0.61
C LEU A 38 1.98 -8.53 -0.64
N ALA A 39 2.01 -7.59 -1.59
CA ALA A 39 1.33 -7.73 -2.87
C ALA A 39 1.85 -8.94 -3.65
N GLN A 40 3.18 -9.12 -3.73
CA GLN A 40 3.78 -10.25 -4.43
C GLN A 40 3.55 -11.58 -3.73
N VAL A 41 3.56 -11.61 -2.38
CA VAL A 41 3.20 -12.82 -1.65
C VAL A 41 1.72 -13.18 -1.87
N ALA A 42 0.83 -12.19 -1.94
CA ALA A 42 -0.58 -12.42 -2.27
C ALA A 42 -0.74 -12.98 -3.69
N ALA A 43 -0.04 -12.38 -4.67
CA ALA A 43 -0.02 -12.83 -6.05
C ALA A 43 0.53 -14.26 -6.18
N MET A 44 1.59 -14.59 -5.44
CA MET A 44 2.14 -15.94 -5.35
C MET A 44 1.10 -16.94 -4.82
N GLY A 45 0.37 -16.57 -3.76
CA GLY A 45 -0.71 -17.41 -3.23
C GLY A 45 -1.86 -17.60 -4.22
N TRP A 46 -2.23 -16.56 -4.96
CA TRP A 46 -3.25 -16.65 -6.01
C TRP A 46 -2.80 -17.51 -7.19
N ALA A 47 -1.56 -17.35 -7.64
CA ALA A 47 -0.97 -18.19 -8.69
C ALA A 47 -0.91 -19.66 -8.26
N ALA A 48 -0.55 -19.94 -7.01
CA ALA A 48 -0.60 -21.29 -6.45
C ALA A 48 -2.03 -21.84 -6.41
N ALA A 49 -3.02 -21.00 -6.07
CA ALA A 49 -4.43 -21.39 -6.10
C ALA A 49 -4.88 -21.84 -7.49
N SER A 50 -4.48 -21.11 -8.54
CA SER A 50 -4.83 -21.40 -9.94
C SER A 50 -4.30 -22.73 -10.49
N LEU A 51 -3.38 -23.39 -9.77
CA LEU A 51 -2.84 -24.71 -10.12
C LEU A 51 -3.59 -25.87 -9.45
N GLY A 52 -4.82 -25.63 -8.96
CA GLY A 52 -5.68 -26.65 -8.35
C GLY A 52 -5.69 -26.66 -6.81
N LEU A 53 -4.95 -25.73 -6.17
CA LEU A 53 -5.03 -25.57 -4.71
C LEU A 53 -6.40 -25.01 -4.29
N SER A 54 -7.01 -24.14 -5.12
CA SER A 54 -8.37 -23.64 -4.89
C SER A 54 -9.41 -24.75 -5.00
N ASP A 55 -9.30 -25.64 -5.98
CA ASP A 55 -10.28 -26.72 -6.20
C ASP A 55 -10.36 -27.69 -5.03
N THR A 56 -9.19 -28.04 -4.49
CA THR A 56 -9.10 -28.90 -3.30
C THR A 56 -9.70 -28.20 -2.09
N LEU A 57 -9.31 -26.96 -1.81
CA LEU A 57 -9.87 -26.19 -0.68
C LEU A 57 -11.38 -25.94 -0.83
N ALA A 58 -11.83 -25.58 -2.04
CA ALA A 58 -13.23 -25.35 -2.37
C ALA A 58 -14.07 -26.61 -2.14
N GLY A 59 -13.57 -27.77 -2.59
CA GLY A 59 -14.22 -29.07 -2.37
C GLY A 59 -14.32 -29.45 -0.89
N TRP A 60 -13.28 -29.18 -0.10
CA TRP A 60 -13.27 -29.48 1.34
C TRP A 60 -14.16 -28.54 2.16
N LEU A 61 -14.22 -27.25 1.79
CA LEU A 61 -14.94 -26.22 2.54
C LEU A 61 -16.35 -25.93 1.97
N GLY A 62 -16.69 -26.47 0.80
CA GLY A 62 -17.95 -26.16 0.10
C GLY A 62 -18.07 -24.70 -0.34
N LEU A 63 -16.95 -24.04 -0.61
CA LEU A 63 -16.90 -22.62 -1.00
C LEU A 63 -16.77 -22.46 -2.52
N PRO A 64 -17.25 -21.34 -3.09
CA PRO A 64 -16.91 -20.96 -4.46
C PRO A 64 -15.39 -20.87 -4.67
N GLU A 65 -14.91 -21.34 -5.81
CA GLU A 65 -13.48 -21.38 -6.15
C GLU A 65 -12.82 -19.99 -6.06
N SER A 66 -13.53 -18.93 -6.46
CA SER A 66 -13.05 -17.54 -6.37
C SER A 66 -12.79 -17.09 -4.92
N ILE A 67 -13.61 -17.55 -3.98
CA ILE A 67 -13.44 -17.26 -2.55
C ILE A 67 -12.28 -18.08 -2.00
N ALA A 68 -12.15 -19.34 -2.40
CA ALA A 68 -11.03 -20.20 -2.02
C ALA A 68 -9.69 -19.63 -2.51
N ALA A 69 -9.61 -19.20 -3.78
CA ALA A 69 -8.41 -18.59 -4.35
C ALA A 69 -8.00 -17.30 -3.65
N TYR A 70 -8.96 -16.42 -3.36
CA TYR A 70 -8.72 -15.23 -2.53
C TYR A 70 -8.23 -15.60 -1.12
N GLY A 71 -8.80 -16.64 -0.54
CA GLY A 71 -8.40 -17.18 0.77
C GLY A 71 -6.94 -17.65 0.82
N VAL A 72 -6.46 -18.33 -0.23
CA VAL A 72 -5.05 -18.76 -0.33
C VAL A 72 -4.11 -17.56 -0.42
N GLY A 73 -4.43 -16.58 -1.28
CA GLY A 73 -3.67 -15.33 -1.39
C GLY A 73 -3.59 -14.59 -0.06
N LEU A 74 -4.73 -14.41 0.61
CA LEU A 74 -4.79 -13.76 1.92
C LEU A 74 -4.03 -14.53 2.99
N ALA A 75 -4.12 -15.87 3.02
CA ALA A 75 -3.38 -16.70 3.96
C ALA A 75 -1.86 -16.53 3.76
N ALA A 76 -1.39 -16.52 2.51
CA ALA A 76 0.01 -16.24 2.19
C ALA A 76 0.44 -14.85 2.70
N THR A 77 -0.39 -13.82 2.48
CA THR A 77 -0.15 -12.47 3.01
C THR A 77 -0.05 -12.45 4.55
N LEU A 78 -0.93 -13.20 5.25
CA LEU A 78 -0.89 -13.30 6.71
C LEU A 78 0.36 -14.04 7.21
N VAL A 79 0.83 -15.05 6.50
CA VAL A 79 2.11 -15.72 6.79
C VAL A 79 3.28 -14.73 6.63
N ALA A 80 3.29 -13.92 5.56
CA ALA A 80 4.30 -12.87 5.41
C ALA A 80 4.19 -11.78 6.48
N ALA A 81 2.98 -11.38 6.88
CA ALA A 81 2.78 -10.45 7.99
C ALA A 81 3.34 -11.00 9.32
N ALA A 82 3.15 -12.29 9.59
CA ALA A 82 3.75 -12.98 10.74
C ALA A 82 5.27 -12.99 10.65
N LEU A 83 5.82 -13.32 9.48
CA LEU A 83 7.26 -13.29 9.22
C LEU A 83 7.84 -11.90 9.51
N PHE A 84 7.26 -10.83 8.94
CA PHE A 84 7.73 -9.45 9.12
C PHE A 84 7.59 -8.94 10.56
N SER A 85 6.58 -9.41 11.27
CA SER A 85 6.42 -9.14 12.70
C SER A 85 7.52 -9.79 13.55
N VAL A 86 7.83 -11.06 13.28
CA VAL A 86 8.85 -11.82 14.04
C VAL A 86 10.27 -11.42 13.64
N SER A 87 10.49 -11.07 12.39
CA SER A 87 11.79 -10.67 11.85
C SER A 87 12.19 -9.24 12.23
N ARG A 88 11.31 -8.47 12.87
CA ARG A 88 11.66 -7.15 13.42
C ARG A 88 12.62 -7.33 14.58
N MET A 89 13.90 -7.15 14.28
CA MET A 89 14.99 -7.21 15.24
C MET A 89 15.41 -5.81 15.67
N GLU A 90 15.59 -5.62 16.97
CA GLU A 90 16.13 -4.39 17.54
C GLU A 90 17.66 -4.42 17.47
N HIS A 91 18.28 -3.30 17.09
CA HIS A 91 19.74 -3.19 16.96
C HIS A 91 20.37 -4.24 16.03
N ALA A 92 19.61 -4.72 15.05
CA ALA A 92 20.12 -5.66 14.06
C ALA A 92 21.06 -4.97 13.07
N TYR A 93 22.13 -5.67 12.70
CA TYR A 93 23.01 -5.31 11.59
C TYR A 93 22.28 -5.34 10.24
N VAL A 94 21.22 -6.16 10.14
CA VAL A 94 20.41 -6.30 8.94
C VAL A 94 19.13 -5.46 9.10
N PRO A 95 18.92 -4.43 8.26
CA PRO A 95 17.69 -3.65 8.31
C PRO A 95 16.50 -4.53 7.93
N GLN A 96 15.34 -4.31 8.58
CA GLN A 96 14.11 -5.05 8.27
C GLN A 96 13.72 -4.95 6.79
N GLU A 97 14.00 -3.80 6.16
CA GLU A 97 13.80 -3.57 4.73
C GLU A 97 14.55 -4.57 3.83
N ALA A 98 15.73 -5.04 4.24
CA ALA A 98 16.46 -6.04 3.47
C ALA A 98 15.73 -7.39 3.47
N ILE A 99 15.15 -7.79 4.60
CA ILE A 99 14.34 -9.02 4.72
C ILE A 99 13.09 -8.89 3.84
N ILE A 100 12.41 -7.75 3.89
CA ILE A 100 11.25 -7.45 3.06
C ILE A 100 11.60 -7.53 1.57
N GLY A 101 12.73 -6.94 1.16
CA GLY A 101 13.22 -6.99 -0.22
C GLY A 101 13.53 -8.41 -0.71
N ILE A 102 14.12 -9.25 0.14
CA ILE A 102 14.36 -10.67 -0.18
C ILE A 102 13.03 -11.41 -0.36
N VAL A 103 12.07 -11.22 0.55
CA VAL A 103 10.74 -11.85 0.44
C VAL A 103 10.02 -11.41 -0.84
N TYR A 104 10.08 -10.11 -1.18
CA TYR A 104 9.55 -9.58 -2.44
C TYR A 104 10.14 -10.29 -3.65
N VAL A 105 11.47 -10.39 -3.77
CA VAL A 105 12.13 -11.00 -4.92
C VAL A 105 11.82 -12.49 -5.03
N VAL A 106 11.83 -13.22 -3.90
CA VAL A 106 11.52 -14.66 -3.88
C VAL A 106 10.06 -14.90 -4.27
N ALA A 107 9.11 -14.15 -3.69
CA ALA A 107 7.69 -14.27 -4.02
C ALA A 107 7.42 -13.93 -5.50
N SER A 108 8.09 -12.90 -6.03
CA SER A 108 7.99 -12.54 -7.46
C SER A 108 8.50 -13.66 -8.36
N ALA A 109 9.67 -14.22 -8.05
CA ALA A 109 10.26 -15.33 -8.80
C ALA A 109 9.36 -16.57 -8.78
N VAL A 110 8.83 -16.94 -7.61
CA VAL A 110 7.90 -18.07 -7.49
C VAL A 110 6.60 -17.78 -8.27
N THR A 111 6.04 -16.57 -8.18
CA THR A 111 4.85 -16.19 -8.96
C THR A 111 5.08 -16.38 -10.45
N ILE A 112 6.23 -15.93 -10.98
CA ILE A 112 6.59 -16.12 -12.39
C ILE A 112 6.72 -17.61 -12.75
N LEU A 113 7.35 -18.42 -11.88
CA LEU A 113 7.50 -19.86 -12.12
C LEU A 113 6.16 -20.61 -12.11
N LEU A 114 5.21 -20.20 -11.27
CA LEU A 114 3.86 -20.74 -11.24
C LEU A 114 3.05 -20.27 -12.47
N ALA A 115 3.16 -18.98 -12.83
CA ALA A 115 2.51 -18.41 -14.00
C ALA A 115 3.02 -19.04 -15.31
N ALA A 116 4.30 -19.40 -15.40
CA ALA A 116 4.87 -20.08 -16.57
C ALA A 116 4.25 -21.46 -16.85
N GLN A 117 3.58 -22.05 -15.86
CA GLN A 117 2.86 -23.32 -16.00
C GLN A 117 1.39 -23.11 -16.40
N ALA A 118 0.89 -21.87 -16.34
CA ALA A 118 -0.49 -21.52 -16.66
C ALA A 118 -0.62 -21.03 -18.12
N PRO A 119 -1.69 -21.41 -18.86
CA PRO A 119 -1.88 -21.01 -20.26
C PRO A 119 -1.94 -19.49 -20.54
N ARG A 120 -2.15 -18.65 -19.51
CA ARG A 120 -2.27 -17.18 -19.58
C ARG A 120 -1.31 -16.43 -18.64
N GLY A 121 -0.17 -17.03 -18.29
CA GLY A 121 0.72 -16.50 -17.26
C GLY A 121 1.25 -15.08 -17.50
N SER A 122 1.53 -14.70 -18.75
CA SER A 122 2.09 -13.38 -19.08
C SER A 122 1.08 -12.23 -18.96
N GLU A 123 -0.18 -12.47 -19.31
CA GLU A 123 -1.26 -11.47 -19.20
C GLU A 123 -1.53 -11.10 -17.73
N HIS A 124 -1.48 -12.11 -16.85
CA HIS A 124 -1.70 -11.90 -15.42
C HIS A 124 -0.62 -11.02 -14.76
N VAL A 125 0.63 -11.16 -15.17
CA VAL A 125 1.74 -10.32 -14.67
C VAL A 125 1.57 -8.87 -15.14
N GLU A 126 1.14 -8.65 -16.38
CA GLU A 126 0.90 -7.32 -16.91
C GLU A 126 -0.28 -6.61 -16.23
N GLU A 127 -1.38 -7.32 -15.97
CA GLU A 127 -2.53 -6.80 -15.23
C GLU A 127 -2.17 -6.38 -13.79
N LEU A 128 -1.35 -7.17 -13.08
CA LEU A 128 -0.88 -6.82 -11.73
C LEU A 128 -0.03 -5.55 -11.70
N LEU A 129 0.79 -5.32 -12.73
CA LEU A 129 1.68 -4.15 -12.80
C LEU A 129 0.93 -2.87 -13.17
N SER A 130 0.03 -2.96 -14.15
CA SER A 130 -0.63 -1.80 -14.76
C SER A 130 -1.96 -1.42 -14.10
N GLY A 131 -2.69 -2.40 -13.54
CA GLY A 131 -4.02 -2.21 -12.98
C GLY A 131 -5.05 -1.75 -14.01
N SER A 132 -6.32 -1.64 -13.59
CA SER A 132 -7.44 -1.27 -14.45
C SER A 132 -8.27 -0.14 -13.87
N LEU A 133 -7.63 0.82 -13.17
CA LEU A 133 -8.31 1.89 -12.44
C LEU A 133 -9.37 2.65 -13.27
N LEU A 134 -9.13 2.84 -14.57
CA LEU A 134 -10.07 3.52 -15.47
C LEU A 134 -11.38 2.73 -15.70
N TRP A 135 -11.31 1.40 -15.58
CA TRP A 135 -12.41 0.46 -15.84
C TRP A 135 -13.08 -0.04 -14.57
N VAL A 136 -12.78 0.56 -13.41
CA VAL A 136 -13.36 0.16 -12.13
C VAL A 136 -14.87 0.39 -12.10
N SER A 137 -15.61 -0.62 -11.66
CA SER A 137 -17.07 -0.58 -11.60
C SER A 137 -17.59 -0.06 -10.26
N TRP A 138 -18.79 0.55 -10.24
CA TRP A 138 -19.41 1.03 -8.99
C TRP A 138 -19.57 -0.06 -7.91
N PRO A 139 -19.96 -1.31 -8.23
CA PRO A 139 -20.00 -2.37 -7.22
C PRO A 139 -18.63 -2.66 -6.59
N GLU A 140 -17.54 -2.61 -7.36
CA GLU A 140 -16.18 -2.76 -6.84
C GLU A 140 -15.82 -1.58 -5.94
N ILE A 141 -16.15 -0.35 -6.35
CA ILE A 141 -15.93 0.85 -5.53
C ILE A 141 -16.64 0.72 -4.17
N TRP A 142 -17.90 0.29 -4.15
CA TRP A 142 -18.66 0.16 -2.91
C TRP A 142 -18.12 -0.94 -2.00
N LYS A 143 -17.72 -2.07 -2.57
CA LYS A 143 -17.04 -3.15 -1.83
C LYS A 143 -15.74 -2.64 -1.19
N THR A 144 -14.90 -1.97 -1.98
CA THR A 144 -13.62 -1.42 -1.52
C THR A 144 -13.82 -0.34 -0.46
N ALA A 145 -14.79 0.56 -0.67
CA ALA A 145 -15.15 1.59 0.30
C ALA A 145 -15.58 0.97 1.64
N LEU A 146 -16.40 -0.08 1.61
CA LEU A 146 -16.86 -0.76 2.82
C LEU A 146 -15.69 -1.43 3.57
N ILE A 147 -14.83 -2.16 2.84
CA ILE A 147 -13.65 -2.80 3.43
C ILE A 147 -12.74 -1.75 4.06
N TYR A 148 -12.46 -0.64 3.36
CA TYR A 148 -11.56 0.40 3.86
C TYR A 148 -12.19 1.25 4.96
N ALA A 149 -13.51 1.42 4.98
CA ALA A 149 -14.20 2.05 6.10
C ALA A 149 -14.10 1.19 7.36
N LEU A 150 -14.28 -0.14 7.24
CA LEU A 150 -14.12 -1.07 8.37
C LEU A 150 -12.68 -1.08 8.89
N LEU A 151 -11.70 -1.27 7.99
CA LEU A 151 -10.28 -1.27 8.35
C LEU A 151 -9.83 0.09 8.89
N GLY A 152 -10.25 1.17 8.26
CA GLY A 152 -10.04 2.54 8.74
C GLY A 152 -10.64 2.77 10.13
N GLY A 153 -11.84 2.24 10.40
CA GLY A 153 -12.47 2.27 11.72
C GLY A 153 -11.66 1.52 12.78
N ILE A 154 -11.14 0.33 12.44
CA ILE A 154 -10.24 -0.44 13.32
C ILE A 154 -8.96 0.36 13.60
N HIS A 155 -8.33 0.92 12.56
CA HIS A 155 -7.15 1.76 12.71
C HIS A 155 -7.41 3.03 13.52
N TRP A 156 -8.60 3.63 13.39
CA TRP A 156 -8.99 4.81 14.15
C TRP A 156 -9.21 4.49 15.63
N LEU A 157 -9.87 3.37 15.95
CA LEU A 157 -10.06 2.91 17.33
C LEU A 157 -8.73 2.56 18.00
N LEU A 158 -7.80 1.99 17.24
CA LEU A 158 -6.49 1.53 17.71
C LEU A 158 -5.37 2.55 17.44
N ARG A 159 -5.72 3.80 17.08
CA ARG A 159 -4.76 4.81 16.59
C ARG A 159 -3.64 5.10 17.58
N ASP A 160 -3.95 5.14 18.87
CA ASP A 160 -2.96 5.46 19.90
C ASP A 160 -1.90 4.36 19.98
N ARG A 161 -2.30 3.10 19.79
CA ARG A 161 -1.37 1.95 19.75
C ARG A 161 -0.52 1.98 18.49
N PHE A 162 -1.15 2.09 17.31
CA PHE A 162 -0.44 2.07 16.05
C PHE A 162 0.53 3.24 15.87
N LEU A 163 0.12 4.46 16.24
CA LEU A 163 0.97 5.64 16.16
C LEU A 163 2.14 5.56 17.14
N THR A 164 1.90 5.15 18.40
CA THR A 164 2.98 5.00 19.37
C THR A 164 3.99 3.96 18.90
N ILE A 165 3.55 2.80 18.42
CA ILE A 165 4.46 1.72 17.97
C ILE A 165 5.23 2.10 16.71
N SER A 166 4.63 2.91 15.83
CA SER A 166 5.28 3.34 14.59
C SER A 166 6.25 4.49 14.81
N MET A 167 5.92 5.47 15.65
CA MET A 167 6.75 6.68 15.86
C MET A 167 7.65 6.63 17.09
N ASN A 168 7.28 5.85 18.13
CA ASN A 168 8.05 5.72 19.36
C ASN A 168 7.94 4.29 19.93
N PRO A 169 8.61 3.30 19.30
CA PRO A 169 8.58 1.91 19.75
C PRO A 169 9.03 1.74 21.21
N ASP A 170 9.97 2.55 21.68
CA ASP A 170 10.48 2.50 23.06
C ASP A 170 9.40 2.86 24.08
N GLU A 171 8.57 3.86 23.78
CA GLU A 171 7.41 4.21 24.61
C GLU A 171 6.37 3.09 24.66
N ALA A 172 6.12 2.42 23.54
CA ALA A 172 5.20 1.28 23.53
C ALA A 172 5.68 0.14 24.44
N ARG A 173 7.00 -0.12 24.46
CA ARG A 173 7.60 -1.13 25.37
C ARG A 173 7.54 -0.71 26.83
N ARG A 174 7.80 0.57 27.14
CA ARG A 174 7.64 1.10 28.51
C ARG A 174 6.22 0.94 29.04
N ARG A 175 5.22 0.99 28.15
CA ARG A 175 3.80 0.73 28.48
C ARG A 175 3.44 -0.76 28.55
N GLY A 176 4.41 -1.66 28.39
CA GLY A 176 4.21 -3.12 28.44
C GLY A 176 3.50 -3.70 27.20
N TRP A 177 3.43 -2.96 26.08
CA TRP A 177 2.78 -3.47 24.88
C TRP A 177 3.71 -4.40 24.09
N SER A 178 3.17 -5.51 23.60
CA SER A 178 3.90 -6.43 22.72
C SER A 178 4.03 -5.82 21.31
N VAL A 179 5.20 -5.26 21.01
CA VAL A 179 5.49 -4.65 19.69
C VAL A 179 5.25 -5.64 18.56
N ARG A 180 5.72 -6.89 18.70
CA ARG A 180 5.52 -7.94 17.69
C ARG A 180 4.05 -8.22 17.43
N LEU A 181 3.23 -8.38 18.47
CA LEU A 181 1.80 -8.64 18.28
C LEU A 181 1.12 -7.52 17.47
N TRP A 182 1.42 -6.26 17.81
CA TRP A 182 0.83 -5.10 17.12
C TRP A 182 1.39 -4.91 15.71
N ASP A 183 2.64 -5.33 15.46
CA ASP A 183 3.19 -5.37 14.12
C ASP A 183 2.50 -6.44 13.27
N PHE A 184 2.23 -7.62 13.82
CA PHE A 184 1.45 -8.64 13.13
C PHE A 184 0.05 -8.14 12.78
N VAL A 185 -0.65 -7.53 13.75
CA VAL A 185 -1.97 -6.94 13.51
C VAL A 185 -1.88 -5.85 12.44
N PHE A 186 -0.89 -4.95 12.54
CA PHE A 186 -0.69 -3.89 11.55
C PHE A 186 -0.44 -4.47 10.15
N TYR A 187 0.54 -5.37 9.99
CA TYR A 187 0.89 -5.96 8.70
C TYR A 187 -0.23 -6.83 8.14
N GLY A 188 -1.02 -7.49 8.98
CA GLY A 188 -2.19 -8.25 8.57
C GLY A 188 -3.29 -7.36 7.99
N LEU A 189 -3.69 -6.31 8.72
CA LEU A 189 -4.67 -5.34 8.21
C LEU A 189 -4.16 -4.60 6.96
N PHE A 190 -2.89 -4.23 6.99
CA PHE A 190 -2.20 -3.58 5.88
C PHE A 190 -2.16 -4.47 4.64
N GLY A 191 -1.86 -5.76 4.81
CA GLY A 191 -1.89 -6.75 3.73
C GLY A 191 -3.26 -6.87 3.06
N VAL A 192 -4.36 -6.86 3.84
CA VAL A 192 -5.72 -6.84 3.26
C VAL A 192 -5.95 -5.60 2.39
N VAL A 193 -5.51 -4.43 2.86
CA VAL A 193 -5.62 -3.18 2.08
C VAL A 193 -4.79 -3.29 0.80
N VAL A 194 -3.52 -3.66 0.89
CA VAL A 194 -2.62 -3.71 -0.27
C VAL A 194 -3.11 -4.73 -1.30
N THR A 195 -3.45 -5.96 -0.88
CA THR A 195 -3.91 -7.02 -1.79
C THR A 195 -5.15 -6.60 -2.56
N SER A 196 -6.14 -5.99 -1.89
CA SER A 196 -7.34 -5.48 -2.56
C SER A 196 -7.07 -4.25 -3.45
N SER A 197 -6.14 -3.39 -3.05
CA SER A 197 -5.81 -2.17 -3.81
C SER A 197 -5.08 -2.48 -5.09
N VAL A 198 -4.14 -3.42 -5.05
CA VAL A 198 -3.33 -3.82 -6.19
C VAL A 198 -4.20 -4.45 -7.29
N ALA A 199 -5.21 -5.22 -6.91
CA ALA A 199 -6.18 -5.76 -7.87
C ALA A 199 -6.94 -4.69 -8.66
N ILE A 200 -7.08 -3.47 -8.13
CA ILE A 200 -7.81 -2.35 -8.77
C ILE A 200 -6.85 -1.42 -9.50
N ALA A 201 -5.83 -0.94 -8.79
CA ALA A 201 -4.97 0.16 -9.22
C ALA A 201 -3.60 -0.31 -9.75
N GLY A 202 -3.24 -1.57 -9.57
CA GLY A 202 -1.93 -2.10 -9.90
C GLY A 202 -0.86 -1.71 -8.87
N VAL A 203 0.23 -2.46 -8.85
CA VAL A 203 1.31 -2.31 -7.85
C VAL A 203 1.95 -0.92 -7.88
N LEU A 204 2.23 -0.38 -9.07
CA LEU A 204 2.92 0.91 -9.22
C LEU A 204 2.14 2.09 -8.62
N LEU A 205 0.84 2.10 -8.87
CA LEU A 205 -0.01 3.20 -8.44
C LEU A 205 -0.32 3.11 -6.95
N VAL A 206 -0.52 1.90 -6.41
CA VAL A 206 -0.69 1.68 -4.96
C VAL A 206 0.53 2.13 -4.19
N PHE A 207 1.74 1.75 -4.64
CA PHE A 207 2.99 2.21 -4.05
C PHE A 207 3.07 3.74 -4.05
N SER A 208 2.67 4.38 -5.15
CA SER A 208 2.68 5.83 -5.28
C SER A 208 1.69 6.51 -4.34
N PHE A 209 0.46 6.00 -4.21
CA PHE A 209 -0.54 6.51 -3.25
C PHE A 209 -0.08 6.40 -1.79
N LEU A 210 0.72 5.37 -1.48
CA LEU A 210 1.19 5.09 -0.15
C LEU A 210 2.42 5.93 0.23
N VAL A 211 3.47 5.86 -0.60
CA VAL A 211 4.79 6.37 -0.24
C VAL A 211 4.90 7.87 -0.49
N ILE A 212 4.51 8.35 -1.67
CA ILE A 212 4.84 9.71 -2.11
C ILE A 212 4.13 10.77 -1.25
N PRO A 213 2.81 10.71 -0.99
CA PRO A 213 2.15 11.68 -0.12
C PRO A 213 2.66 11.67 1.31
N ALA A 214 3.00 10.49 1.85
CA ALA A 214 3.57 10.35 3.19
C ALA A 214 4.95 11.00 3.27
N VAL A 215 5.81 10.76 2.27
CA VAL A 215 7.13 11.42 2.17
C VAL A 215 6.96 12.93 2.12
N ILE A 216 6.07 13.45 1.27
CA ILE A 216 5.77 14.89 1.20
C ILE A 216 5.33 15.42 2.57
N ALA A 217 4.48 14.70 3.29
CA ALA A 217 4.02 15.11 4.61
C ALA A 217 5.19 15.21 5.63
N PHE A 218 6.07 14.21 5.66
CA PHE A 218 7.27 14.22 6.50
C PHE A 218 8.30 15.29 6.10
N LEU A 219 8.19 15.87 4.90
CA LEU A 219 8.98 17.03 4.54
C LEU A 219 8.60 18.28 5.37
N PHE A 220 7.37 18.38 5.87
CA PHE A 220 6.90 19.62 6.51
C PHE A 220 6.63 19.48 8.00
N THR A 221 6.33 18.28 8.50
CA THR A 221 5.92 18.10 9.89
C THR A 221 6.20 16.69 10.40
N VAL A 222 6.17 16.54 11.71
CA VAL A 222 6.18 15.25 12.43
C VAL A 222 4.89 15.05 13.25
N GLN A 223 3.96 16.00 13.20
CA GLN A 223 2.71 15.94 13.97
C GLN A 223 1.70 15.05 13.23
N PRO A 224 1.17 13.96 13.85
CA PRO A 224 0.32 12.98 13.17
C PRO A 224 -0.88 13.58 12.42
N ARG A 225 -1.58 14.53 13.04
CA ARG A 225 -2.72 15.20 12.41
C ARG A 225 -2.33 15.94 11.13
N LYS A 226 -1.23 16.70 11.17
CA LYS A 226 -0.73 17.45 10.01
C LYS A 226 -0.17 16.51 8.94
N LEU A 227 0.44 15.40 9.34
CA LEU A 227 0.93 14.39 8.40
C LEU A 227 -0.21 13.86 7.53
N ILE A 228 -1.32 13.46 8.16
CA ILE A 228 -2.51 12.94 7.46
C ILE A 228 -3.11 13.99 6.55
N THR A 229 -3.31 15.22 7.04
CA THR A 229 -3.89 16.31 6.23
C THR A 229 -3.04 16.62 5.00
N ILE A 230 -1.70 16.69 5.15
CA ILE A 230 -0.81 16.95 4.02
C ILE A 230 -0.83 15.77 3.04
N ALA A 231 -0.71 14.54 3.52
CA ALA A 231 -0.73 13.34 2.68
C ALA A 231 -2.04 13.23 1.87
N TRP A 232 -3.20 13.46 2.49
CA TRP A 232 -4.46 13.45 1.75
C TRP A 232 -4.57 14.60 0.75
N SER A 233 -4.15 15.81 1.12
CA SER A 233 -4.24 16.97 0.23
C SER A 233 -3.35 16.81 -1.00
N THR A 234 -2.09 16.40 -0.82
CA THR A 234 -1.14 16.20 -1.92
C THR A 234 -1.47 14.96 -2.73
N GLY A 235 -1.94 13.89 -2.05
CA GLY A 235 -2.57 12.70 -2.61
C GLY A 235 -3.65 13.05 -3.62
N THR A 236 -4.71 13.70 -3.15
CA THR A 236 -5.85 14.11 -3.96
C THR A 236 -5.43 15.04 -5.10
N PHE A 237 -4.57 16.02 -4.83
CA PHE A 237 -4.13 16.96 -5.86
C PHE A 237 -3.37 16.26 -7.00
N ALA A 238 -2.40 15.40 -6.67
CA ALA A 238 -1.65 14.63 -7.67
C ALA A 238 -2.56 13.70 -8.48
N THR A 239 -3.51 13.04 -7.82
CA THR A 239 -4.51 12.18 -8.48
C THR A 239 -5.36 12.95 -9.48
N VAL A 240 -5.93 14.09 -9.08
CA VAL A 240 -6.77 14.93 -9.96
C VAL A 240 -5.94 15.43 -11.14
N LEU A 241 -4.72 15.90 -10.87
CA LEU A 241 -3.79 16.36 -11.91
C LEU A 241 -3.46 15.24 -12.91
N GLY A 242 -3.13 14.05 -12.41
CA GLY A 242 -2.77 12.89 -13.21
C GLY A 242 -3.93 12.34 -14.05
N LEU A 243 -5.12 12.24 -13.47
CA LEU A 243 -6.33 11.81 -14.19
C LEU A 243 -6.71 12.82 -15.28
N TYR A 244 -6.64 14.12 -14.98
CA TYR A 244 -6.89 15.17 -15.95
C TYR A 244 -5.86 15.14 -17.10
N ALA A 245 -4.57 14.98 -16.77
CA ALA A 245 -3.52 14.87 -17.76
C ALA A 245 -3.70 13.64 -18.66
N SER A 246 -3.92 12.46 -18.07
CA SER A 246 -4.19 11.20 -18.78
C SER A 246 -5.34 11.34 -19.76
N TYR A 247 -6.43 11.99 -19.34
CA TYR A 247 -7.58 12.27 -20.20
C TYR A 247 -7.24 13.20 -21.38
N ARG A 248 -6.44 14.24 -21.16
CA ARG A 248 -6.10 15.22 -22.21
C ARG A 248 -5.09 14.69 -23.22
N THR A 249 -4.21 13.79 -22.81
CA THR A 249 -3.11 13.28 -23.63
C THR A 249 -3.32 11.84 -24.10
N ASP A 250 -4.44 11.20 -23.73
CA ASP A 250 -4.75 9.80 -24.03
C ASP A 250 -3.65 8.82 -23.58
N LEU A 251 -2.98 9.16 -22.47
CA LEU A 251 -1.90 8.34 -21.89
C LEU A 251 -2.44 7.34 -20.87
N PRO A 252 -1.76 6.20 -20.65
CA PRO A 252 -2.13 5.23 -19.63
C PRO A 252 -2.28 5.87 -18.24
N THR A 253 -3.46 5.68 -17.63
CA THR A 253 -3.84 6.42 -16.42
C THR A 253 -2.92 6.14 -15.23
N GLY A 254 -2.58 4.88 -14.96
CA GLY A 254 -1.69 4.50 -13.86
C GLY A 254 -0.35 5.24 -13.92
N PRO A 255 0.48 5.00 -14.96
CA PRO A 255 1.76 5.70 -15.15
C PRO A 255 1.64 7.23 -15.14
N THR A 256 0.60 7.80 -15.74
CA THR A 256 0.41 9.25 -15.78
C THR A 256 0.17 9.84 -14.39
N VAL A 257 -0.62 9.15 -13.54
CA VAL A 257 -0.83 9.57 -12.15
C VAL A 257 0.45 9.42 -11.33
N VAL A 258 1.24 8.36 -11.54
CA VAL A 258 2.57 8.21 -10.92
C VAL A 258 3.50 9.38 -11.28
N CYS A 259 3.53 9.80 -12.55
CA CYS A 259 4.29 10.97 -12.98
C CYS A 259 3.78 12.26 -12.32
N ALA A 260 2.47 12.43 -12.17
CA ALA A 260 1.90 13.57 -11.44
C ALA A 260 2.34 13.59 -9.96
N PHE A 261 2.36 12.43 -9.29
CA PHE A 261 2.92 12.31 -7.94
C PHE A 261 4.39 12.75 -7.87
N ALA A 262 5.21 12.33 -8.84
CA ALA A 262 6.62 12.73 -8.90
C ALA A 262 6.77 14.25 -9.05
N LEU A 263 5.97 14.90 -9.89
CA LEU A 263 5.97 16.36 -10.06
C LEU A 263 5.58 17.09 -8.76
N VAL A 264 4.54 16.62 -8.07
CA VAL A 264 4.11 17.20 -6.79
C VAL A 264 5.17 17.03 -5.71
N LEU A 265 5.87 15.89 -5.68
CA LEU A 265 7.00 15.65 -4.78
C LEU A 265 8.16 16.61 -5.05
N LEU A 266 8.56 16.77 -6.32
CA LEU A 266 9.62 17.70 -6.72
C LEU A 266 9.27 19.14 -6.34
N ALA A 267 8.03 19.57 -6.57
CA ALA A 267 7.54 20.88 -6.17
C ALA A 267 7.60 21.05 -4.63
N ALA A 268 7.19 20.05 -3.86
CA ALA A 268 7.28 20.08 -2.40
C ALA A 268 8.72 20.21 -1.90
N PHE A 269 9.67 19.50 -2.52
CA PHE A 269 11.10 19.65 -2.22
C PHE A 269 11.61 21.06 -2.52
N ALA A 270 11.26 21.63 -3.68
CA ALA A 270 11.64 22.99 -4.06
C ALA A 270 11.11 24.03 -3.07
N VAL A 271 9.83 23.91 -2.66
CA VAL A 271 9.22 24.75 -1.63
C VAL A 271 9.97 24.63 -0.31
N ARG A 272 10.27 23.41 0.16
CA ARG A 272 11.03 23.21 1.40
C ARG A 272 12.42 23.83 1.34
N TYR A 273 13.11 23.66 0.21
CA TYR A 273 14.43 24.22 -0.01
C TYR A 273 14.42 25.75 0.05
N LEU A 274 13.46 26.39 -0.63
CA LEU A 274 13.32 27.84 -0.65
C LEU A 274 12.97 28.40 0.73
N VAL A 275 12.01 27.78 1.45
CA VAL A 275 11.64 28.19 2.81
C VAL A 275 12.81 28.06 3.78
N ARG A 276 13.67 27.03 3.63
CA ARG A 276 14.88 26.89 4.45
C ARG A 276 15.93 27.96 4.15
N ARG A 277 16.13 28.33 2.88
CA ARG A 277 17.03 29.42 2.51
C ARG A 277 16.58 30.78 3.04
N LEU A 278 15.27 31.02 3.13
CA LEU A 278 14.71 32.29 3.58
C LEU A 278 14.62 32.43 5.11
N ARG A 279 14.83 31.36 5.88
CA ARG A 279 14.91 31.45 7.34
C ARG A 279 16.29 31.97 7.75
N PRO A 280 16.40 33.10 8.48
CA PRO A 280 17.68 33.55 9.00
C PRO A 280 18.29 32.47 9.91
N PRO A 281 19.63 32.34 9.95
CA PRO A 281 20.28 31.39 10.84
C PRO A 281 19.83 31.65 12.27
N THR A 282 19.34 30.62 12.96
CA THR A 282 19.10 30.68 14.39
C THR A 282 20.41 31.02 15.08
N PRO A 283 20.48 32.10 15.90
CA PRO A 283 21.68 32.41 16.64
C PRO A 283 22.03 31.22 17.54
N ALA A 284 23.29 30.79 17.48
CA ALA A 284 23.78 29.74 18.36
C ALA A 284 23.66 30.24 19.82
N SER A 285 22.87 29.52 20.62
CA SER A 285 22.79 29.70 22.07
C SER A 285 23.82 28.84 22.77
#